data_AF-A0A5J5GHM7-F1
#
_entry.id   AF-A0A5J5GHM7-F1
#
_cell.length_a   1.000
_cell.length_b   1.000
_cell.length_c   1.000
_cell.angle_alpha   90.00
_cell.angle_beta   90.00
_cell.angle_gamma   90.00
#
_symmetry.space_group_name_H-M   'P 1'
#
loop_
_entity.id
_entity.type
_entity.pdbx_description
1 polymer ?
#
loop_
_entity_poly.entity_id
_entity_poly.type
_entity_poly.pdbx_seq_one_letter_code
_entity_poly.pdbx_strand_id
1 'polypeptide(L)'
;MNKNTNNDHNLDRFTSPYYNHRFPDPQEKEVINYSTCAGCGETVTTLDVINRDILDIYGMCVHDDRECIKKAVEARVITLDDIMQF
;
A
#
# COMPACT_ATOMS: atom_id res chain seq x y z
N MET A 1 -8.33 -28.10 63.61
CA MET A 1 -7.33 -28.11 62.52
C MET A 1 -8.04 -27.73 61.22
N ASN A 2 -8.05 -26.45 60.86
CA ASN A 2 -8.70 -25.96 59.64
C ASN A 2 -7.66 -25.88 58.51
N LYS A 3 -7.94 -26.56 57.41
CA LYS A 3 -7.18 -26.49 56.15
C LYS A 3 -7.63 -25.23 55.40
N ASN A 4 -6.83 -24.17 55.44
CA ASN A 4 -7.00 -23.05 54.49
C ASN A 4 -6.22 -23.40 53.23
N THR A 5 -6.91 -24.00 52.27
CA THR A 5 -6.46 -24.13 50.89
C THR A 5 -6.70 -22.80 50.18
N ASN A 6 -5.65 -21.99 50.06
CA ASN A 6 -5.64 -20.87 49.12
C ASN A 6 -5.50 -21.44 47.70
N ASN A 7 -6.62 -21.81 47.09
CA ASN A 7 -6.70 -21.99 45.64
C ASN A 7 -7.00 -20.61 45.05
N ASP A 8 -5.95 -19.88 44.70
CA ASP A 8 -6.01 -18.73 43.79
C ASP A 8 -6.42 -19.22 42.39
N HIS A 9 -7.73 -19.42 42.21
CA HIS A 9 -8.36 -19.54 40.91
C HIS A 9 -9.03 -18.22 40.57
N ASN A 10 -8.29 -17.29 39.95
CA ASN A 10 -8.95 -16.22 39.21
C ASN A 10 -8.11 -15.64 38.05
N LEU A 11 -7.44 -16.52 37.30
CA LEU A 11 -7.06 -16.23 35.93
C LEU A 11 -7.94 -17.10 35.02
N ASP A 12 -9.25 -16.85 35.06
CA ASP A 12 -10.15 -17.40 34.05
C ASP A 12 -9.72 -16.84 32.69
N ARG A 13 -9.19 -17.71 31.83
CA ARG A 13 -8.72 -17.35 30.48
C ARG A 13 -9.80 -16.65 29.64
N PHE A 14 -11.07 -16.82 29.99
CA PHE A 14 -12.21 -16.21 29.30
C PHE A 14 -12.56 -14.82 29.81
N THR A 15 -11.99 -14.38 30.94
CA THR A 15 -12.13 -13.02 31.49
C THR A 15 -10.97 -12.09 31.12
N SER A 16 -9.92 -12.64 30.50
CA SER A 16 -8.75 -11.86 30.12
C SER A 16 -9.09 -10.91 28.96
N PRO A 17 -8.69 -9.62 29.03
CA PRO A 17 -8.85 -8.67 27.92
C PRO A 17 -8.06 -9.08 26.66
N TYR A 18 -7.26 -10.13 26.73
CA TYR A 18 -6.55 -10.74 25.60
C TYR A 18 -7.49 -11.16 24.45
N TYR A 19 -8.76 -11.49 24.74
CA TYR A 19 -9.74 -11.79 23.69
C TYR A 19 -10.07 -10.58 22.80
N ASN A 20 -9.88 -9.35 23.32
CA ASN A 20 -10.07 -8.12 22.56
C ASN A 20 -8.78 -7.68 21.83
N HIS A 21 -7.64 -8.33 22.07
CA HIS A 21 -6.44 -8.12 21.28
C HIS A 21 -6.59 -8.85 19.95
N ARG A 22 -6.95 -8.10 18.91
CA ARG A 22 -6.72 -8.54 17.54
C ARG A 22 -5.21 -8.57 17.31
N PHE A 23 -4.65 -9.76 17.16
CA PHE A 23 -3.36 -9.91 16.51
C PHE A 23 -3.55 -9.47 15.06
N PRO A 24 -2.68 -8.61 14.50
CA PRO A 24 -2.75 -8.26 13.09
C PRO A 24 -2.75 -9.56 12.29
N ASP A 25 -3.80 -9.76 11.50
CA ASP A 25 -3.94 -10.95 10.68
C ASP A 25 -2.79 -10.94 9.66
N PRO A 26 -1.99 -12.00 9.49
CA PRO A 26 -0.99 -12.06 8.41
C PRO A 26 -1.58 -11.79 7.01
N GLN A 27 -2.91 -11.91 6.85
CA GLN A 27 -3.63 -11.57 5.63
C GLN A 27 -4.00 -10.08 5.49
N GLU A 28 -3.99 -9.32 6.59
CA GLU A 28 -3.96 -7.86 6.55
C GLU A 28 -2.54 -7.45 6.15
N LYS A 29 -2.21 -7.65 4.86
CA LYS A 29 -1.08 -6.95 4.25
C LYS A 29 -1.42 -5.46 4.37
N GLU A 30 -0.88 -4.81 5.40
CA GLU A 30 -0.89 -3.36 5.51
C GLU A 30 -0.48 -2.82 4.14
N VAL A 31 -1.41 -2.12 3.49
CA VAL A 31 -1.13 -1.49 2.19
C VAL A 31 -0.21 -0.32 2.51
N ILE A 32 1.10 -0.60 2.51
CA ILE A 32 2.11 0.42 2.78
C ILE A 32 2.16 1.33 1.56
N ASN A 33 2.02 2.63 1.82
CA ASN A 33 2.20 3.66 0.81
C ASN A 33 3.70 3.70 0.45
N TYR A 34 4.02 3.46 -0.81
CA TYR A 34 5.39 3.48 -1.31
C TYR A 34 5.77 4.87 -1.79
N SER A 35 4.93 5.48 -2.64
CA SER A 35 5.19 6.78 -3.27
C SER A 35 3.90 7.39 -3.82
N THR A 36 4.01 8.38 -4.70
CA THR A 36 2.92 9.01 -5.43
C THR A 36 3.24 8.99 -6.92
N CYS A 37 2.25 8.66 -7.75
CA CYS A 37 2.40 8.64 -9.20
C CYS A 37 2.58 10.06 -9.73
N ALA A 38 3.66 10.34 -10.46
CA ALA A 38 3.91 11.67 -11.04
C ALA A 38 2.91 12.04 -12.16
N GLY A 39 2.23 11.06 -12.75
CA GLY A 39 1.26 11.28 -13.83
C GLY A 39 -0.15 11.65 -13.35
N CYS A 40 -0.71 10.87 -12.43
CA CYS A 40 -2.08 11.07 -11.93
C CYS A 40 -2.16 11.63 -10.49
N GLY A 41 -1.06 11.63 -9.74
CA GLY A 41 -1.03 12.09 -8.34
C GLY A 41 -1.61 11.08 -7.34
N GLU A 42 -2.00 9.89 -7.79
CA GLU A 42 -2.53 8.85 -6.90
C GLU A 42 -1.42 8.18 -6.10
N THR A 43 -1.77 7.66 -4.93
CA THR A 43 -0.85 6.92 -4.07
C THR A 43 -0.45 5.61 -4.73
N VAL A 44 0.85 5.38 -4.83
CA VAL A 44 1.43 4.11 -5.25
C VAL A 44 1.68 3.28 -4.01
N THR A 45 1.12 2.08 -3.99
CA THR A 45 1.29 1.13 -2.89
C THR A 45 2.46 0.18 -3.15
N THR A 46 3.01 -0.43 -2.11
CA THR A 46 3.98 -1.51 -2.28
C THR A 46 3.43 -2.69 -3.10
N LEU A 47 2.11 -2.89 -3.11
CA LEU A 47 1.50 -3.96 -3.91
C LEU A 47 1.61 -3.67 -5.40
N ASP A 48 1.38 -2.42 -5.82
CA ASP A 48 1.51 -2.00 -7.23
C ASP A 48 2.94 -2.18 -7.74
N VAL A 49 3.93 -1.89 -6.89
CA VAL A 49 5.35 -2.12 -7.18
C VAL A 49 5.66 -3.63 -7.32
N ILE A 50 5.12 -4.46 -6.41
CA ILE A 50 5.30 -5.92 -6.47
C ILE A 50 4.64 -6.52 -7.72
N ASN A 51 3.46 -6.01 -8.09
CA ASN A 51 2.72 -6.41 -9.28
C ASN A 51 3.37 -5.94 -10.58
N ARG A 52 4.35 -5.02 -10.49
CA ARG A 52 5.06 -4.41 -11.62
C ARG A 52 4.18 -3.48 -12.45
N ASP A 53 3.20 -2.84 -11.81
CA ASP A 53 2.32 -1.85 -12.43
C ASP A 53 2.91 -0.42 -12.40
N ILE A 54 4.16 -0.28 -11.91
CA ILE A 54 4.87 0.98 -11.71
C ILE A 54 6.16 1.00 -12.52
N LEU A 55 6.35 2.07 -13.27
CA LEU A 55 7.56 2.42 -13.99
C LEU A 55 8.37 3.44 -13.18
N ASP A 56 9.69 3.26 -13.17
CA ASP A 56 10.64 4.30 -12.77
C ASP A 56 11.12 5.03 -14.02
N ILE A 57 10.67 6.28 -14.18
CA ILE A 57 11.01 7.15 -15.31
C ILE A 57 11.82 8.32 -14.77
N TYR A 58 13.14 8.29 -14.97
CA TYR A 58 14.06 9.34 -14.50
C TYR A 58 13.94 9.66 -13.00
N GLY A 59 13.68 8.66 -12.16
CA GLY A 59 13.50 8.83 -10.71
C GLY A 59 12.07 9.19 -10.30
N MET A 60 11.13 9.23 -11.26
CA MET A 60 9.71 9.43 -11.00
C MET A 60 8.99 8.08 -11.00
N CYS A 61 8.17 7.84 -9.97
CA CYS A 61 7.25 6.70 -9.95
C CYS A 61 6.03 7.03 -10.81
N VAL A 62 5.70 6.18 -11.78
CA VAL A 62 4.58 6.40 -12.71
C VAL A 62 3.83 5.10 -12.91
N HIS A 63 2.50 5.10 -12.88
CA HIS A 63 1.72 3.94 -13.31
C HIS A 63 2.05 3.58 -14.76
N ASP A 64 2.10 2.28 -15.09
CA ASP A 64 2.27 1.78 -16.47
C ASP A 64 1.00 2.01 -17.31
N ASP A 65 0.65 3.28 -17.46
CA ASP A 65 -0.45 3.76 -18.25
C ASP A 65 0.05 4.90 -19.14
N ARG A 66 -0.39 4.89 -20.40
CA ARG A 66 0.01 5.86 -21.42
C ARG A 66 -0.29 7.29 -20.98
N GLU A 67 -1.41 7.55 -20.31
CA GLU A 67 -1.71 8.89 -19.85
C GLU A 67 -0.78 9.34 -18.72
N CYS A 68 -0.53 8.45 -17.75
CA CYS A 68 0.38 8.74 -16.64
C CYS A 68 1.80 9.03 -17.14
N ILE A 69 2.31 8.23 -18.06
CA ILE A 69 3.64 8.43 -18.67
C ILE A 69 3.68 9.80 -19.38
N LYS A 70 2.70 10.08 -20.24
CA LYS A 70 2.65 11.32 -21.01
C LYS A 70 2.63 12.56 -20.10
N LYS A 71 1.85 12.52 -19.01
CA LYS A 71 1.78 13.59 -18.01
C LYS A 71 3.10 13.72 -17.25
N ALA A 72 3.70 12.61 -16.81
CA ALA A 72 4.94 12.61 -16.03
C ALA A 72 6.13 13.19 -16.79
N VAL A 73 6.23 12.97 -18.10
CA VAL A 73 7.32 13.50 -18.95
C VAL A 73 6.96 14.79 -19.70
N GLU A 74 5.80 15.38 -19.42
CA GLU A 74 5.27 16.56 -20.12
C GLU A 74 5.31 16.41 -21.66
N ALA A 75 5.00 15.21 -22.16
CA ALA A 75 5.20 14.90 -23.57
C ALA A 75 4.22 15.65 -24.48
N ARG A 76 4.77 16.30 -25.51
CA ARG A 76 4.00 16.93 -26.59
C ARG A 76 3.48 15.88 -27.57
N VAL A 77 2.23 16.04 -28.02
CA VAL A 77 1.68 15.26 -29.14
C VAL A 77 2.09 15.93 -30.44
N ILE A 78 2.68 15.17 -31.34
CA ILE A 78 3.01 15.63 -32.70
C ILE A 78 1.98 15.00 -33.64
N THR A 79 1.39 15.82 -34.50
CA THR A 79 0.46 15.41 -35.56
C THR A 79 1.18 15.34 -36.90
N LEU A 80 0.58 14.68 -37.90
CA LEU A 80 1.14 14.68 -39.26
C LEU A 80 1.19 16.09 -39.85
N ASP A 81 0.21 16.94 -39.53
CA ASP A 81 0.19 18.33 -39.98
C ASP A 81 1.39 19.13 -39.42
N ASP A 82 1.83 18.84 -38.18
CA ASP A 82 3.02 19.46 -37.58
C ASP A 82 4.33 19.05 -38.30
N ILE A 83 4.35 17.87 -38.92
CA ILE A 83 5.50 17.33 -39.64
C ILE A 83 5.50 17.80 -41.10
N MET A 84 4.32 17.98 -41.69
CA MET A 84 4.12 18.35 -43.09
C MET A 84 4.19 19.86 -43.37
N GLN A 85 4.33 20.70 -42.34
CA GLN A 85 4.59 22.14 -42.49
C GLN A 85 6.05 22.49 -42.87
N PHE A 86 6.83 21.51 -43.33
CA PHE A 86 8.18 21.69 -43.86
C PHE A 86 8.24 21.54 -45.38
#